data_AF-A0AAP0XDK7-F1
#
_entry.id   AF-A0AAP0XDK7-F1
#
_cell.length_a   1.000
_cell.length_b   1.000
_cell.length_c   1.000
_cell.angle_alpha   90.00
_cell.angle_beta   90.00
_cell.angle_gamma   90.00
#
_symmetry.space_group_name_H-M   'P 1'
#
loop_
_entity.id
_entity.type
_entity.pdbx_description
1 polymer ?
#
loop_
_entity_poly.entity_id
_entity_poly.type
_entity_poly.pdbx_seq_one_letter_code
_entity_poly.pdbx_strand_id
1 'polypeptide(L)'
;MNRRRYFVLAAVGALVLWVGYNIQVLIDRPSAYGVVSESGRYRMENIPVGGWLVPFDDLAYLRITDRSNGHQVYRTPLYSQTPLDMRDYEDSGTVGIVWIRFFKADQHFEIEMPNWEPHWLNYFISNTPYEVADEQADCRKPEHALRFIWDVLSYWLGFSDYWCTQTQQLIDRGKS
;
A
#
# COMPACT_ATOMS: atom_id res chain seq x y z
N MET A 1 -41.29 -9.54 8.96
CA MET A 1 -40.23 -8.50 9.02
C MET A 1 -38.79 -9.04 9.13
N ASN A 2 -38.57 -10.33 9.46
CA ASN A 2 -37.22 -10.88 9.70
C ASN A 2 -36.49 -11.38 8.43
N ARG A 3 -37.22 -11.93 7.44
CA ARG A 3 -36.62 -12.46 6.19
C ARG A 3 -35.77 -11.40 5.47
N ARG A 4 -36.29 -10.20 5.25
CA ARG A 4 -35.56 -9.09 4.61
C ARG A 4 -34.26 -8.72 5.35
N ARG A 5 -34.25 -8.76 6.69
CA ARG A 5 -33.04 -8.49 7.50
C ARG A 5 -31.98 -9.58 7.30
N TYR A 6 -32.36 -10.86 7.33
CA TYR A 6 -31.42 -11.94 7.07
C TYR A 6 -30.87 -11.91 5.64
N PHE A 7 -31.70 -11.56 4.65
CA PHE A 7 -31.23 -11.36 3.27
C PHE A 7 -30.20 -10.23 3.17
N VAL A 8 -30.45 -9.08 3.81
CA VAL A 8 -29.50 -7.97 3.84
C VAL A 8 -28.19 -8.38 4.53
N LEU A 9 -28.26 -9.03 5.68
CA LEU A 9 -27.07 -9.51 6.39
C LEU A 9 -26.27 -10.52 5.57
N ALA A 10 -26.94 -11.46 4.90
CA ALA A 10 -26.29 -12.43 4.03
C ALA A 10 -25.61 -11.76 2.83
N ALA A 11 -26.26 -10.76 2.22
CA ALA A 11 -25.69 -10.01 1.11
C ALA A 11 -24.45 -9.20 1.53
N VAL A 12 -24.52 -8.52 2.69
CA VAL A 12 -23.38 -7.79 3.25
C VAL A 12 -22.23 -8.75 3.59
N GLY A 13 -22.53 -9.89 4.21
CA GLY A 13 -21.53 -10.91 4.51
C GLY A 13 -20.85 -11.44 3.26
N ALA A 14 -21.62 -11.74 2.21
CA ALA A 14 -21.08 -12.17 0.92
C ALA A 14 -20.18 -11.09 0.28
N LEU A 15 -20.58 -9.82 0.35
CA LEU A 15 -19.77 -8.71 -0.15
C LEU A 15 -18.43 -8.59 0.59
N VAL A 16 -18.45 -8.67 1.93
CA VAL A 16 -17.22 -8.62 2.75
C VAL A 16 -16.29 -9.78 2.41
N LEU A 17 -16.82 -11.00 2.29
CA LEU A 17 -16.03 -12.16 1.89
C LEU A 17 -15.44 -12.00 0.48
N TRP A 18 -16.21 -11.45 -0.46
CA TRP A 18 -15.74 -11.19 -1.82
C TRP A 18 -14.64 -10.13 -1.85
N VAL A 19 -14.79 -9.03 -1.09
CA VAL A 19 -13.74 -8.00 -0.97
C VAL A 19 -12.48 -8.60 -0.34
N GLY A 20 -12.61 -9.34 0.77
CA GLY A 20 -11.49 -10.00 1.44
C GLY A 20 -10.76 -10.98 0.52
N TYR A 21 -11.49 -11.76 -0.27
CA TYR A 21 -10.91 -12.66 -1.27
C TYR A 21 -10.12 -11.89 -2.33
N ASN A 22 -10.66 -10.80 -2.87
CA ASN A 22 -9.95 -10.00 -3.87
C ASN A 22 -8.68 -9.35 -3.28
N ILE A 23 -8.72 -8.88 -2.02
CA ILE A 23 -7.53 -8.38 -1.32
C ILE A 23 -6.48 -9.49 -1.19
N GLN A 24 -6.87 -10.70 -0.80
CA GLN A 24 -5.94 -11.83 -0.68
C GLN A 24 -5.29 -12.17 -2.03
N VAL A 25 -6.06 -12.17 -3.12
CA VAL A 25 -5.55 -12.37 -4.49
C VAL A 25 -4.52 -11.30 -4.88
N LEU A 26 -4.67 -10.05 -4.41
CA LEU A 26 -3.69 -8.99 -4.64
C LEU A 26 -2.40 -9.24 -3.84
N ILE A 27 -2.50 -9.67 -2.58
CA ILE A 27 -1.34 -9.92 -1.70
C ILE A 27 -0.50 -11.10 -2.19
N ASP A 28 -1.15 -12.17 -2.63
CA ASP A 28 -0.50 -13.42 -3.08
C ASP A 28 -0.01 -13.34 -4.53
N ARG A 29 -0.25 -12.21 -5.21
CA ARG A 29 0.10 -12.03 -6.61
C ARG A 29 1.61 -12.22 -6.83
N PRO A 30 2.02 -12.95 -7.89
CA PRO A 30 3.42 -13.03 -8.27
C PRO A 30 3.94 -11.68 -8.77
N SER A 31 5.24 -11.45 -8.62
CA SER A 31 5.90 -10.26 -9.12
C SER A 31 5.92 -10.24 -10.65
N ALA A 32 5.66 -9.09 -11.26
CA ALA A 32 5.92 -8.91 -12.69
C ALA A 32 7.42 -8.76 -12.96
N TYR A 33 8.11 -8.01 -12.08
CA TYR A 33 9.53 -7.73 -12.16
C TYR A 33 10.13 -7.73 -10.76
N GLY A 34 11.40 -8.11 -10.65
CA GLY A 34 12.12 -8.06 -9.40
C GLY A 34 13.63 -8.08 -9.59
N VAL A 35 14.32 -7.54 -8.61
CA VAL A 35 15.78 -7.43 -8.54
C VAL A 35 16.26 -8.00 -7.21
N VAL A 36 17.45 -8.57 -7.22
CA VAL A 36 18.11 -9.08 -6.01
C VAL A 36 19.22 -8.09 -5.69
N SER A 37 19.28 -7.65 -4.43
CA SER A 37 20.28 -6.69 -3.97
C SER A 37 21.70 -7.24 -4.12
N GLU A 38 22.70 -6.36 -4.12
CA GLU A 38 24.11 -6.72 -4.30
C GLU A 38 24.59 -7.80 -3.32
N SER A 39 24.16 -7.74 -2.05
CA SER A 39 24.51 -8.76 -1.05
C SER A 39 23.82 -10.12 -1.27
N GLY A 40 22.82 -10.20 -2.14
CA GLY A 40 21.97 -11.38 -2.34
C GLY A 40 20.92 -11.60 -1.25
N ARG A 41 20.95 -10.80 -0.17
CA ARG A 41 20.09 -10.94 1.00
C ARG A 41 18.67 -10.48 0.71
N TYR A 42 18.49 -9.38 0.00
CA TYR A 42 17.18 -8.80 -0.23
C TYR A 42 16.70 -9.09 -1.65
N ARG A 43 15.44 -9.47 -1.78
CA ARG A 43 14.74 -9.55 -3.07
C ARG A 43 13.66 -8.48 -3.10
N MET A 44 13.76 -7.57 -4.05
CA MET A 44 12.84 -6.46 -4.26
C MET A 44 11.97 -6.77 -5.46
N GLU A 45 10.66 -6.80 -5.26
CA GLU A 45 9.69 -7.20 -6.27
C GLU A 45 8.61 -6.15 -6.44
N ASN A 46 8.37 -5.72 -7.69
CA ASN A 46 7.25 -4.85 -8.02
C ASN A 46 6.01 -5.70 -8.32
N ILE A 47 4.97 -5.54 -7.50
CA ILE A 47 3.73 -6.30 -7.62
C ILE A 47 2.63 -5.38 -8.18
N PRO A 48 2.22 -5.55 -9.45
CA PRO A 48 1.13 -4.76 -10.02
C PRO A 48 -0.19 -5.06 -9.32
N VAL A 49 -0.94 -4.02 -8.97
CA VAL A 49 -2.25 -4.09 -8.34
C VAL A 49 -3.29 -3.66 -9.34
N GLY A 50 -4.25 -4.54 -9.59
CA GLY A 50 -5.27 -4.36 -10.62
C GLY A 50 -6.35 -5.41 -10.50
N GLY A 51 -7.56 -5.09 -10.98
CA GLY A 51 -8.72 -5.98 -10.93
C GLY A 51 -9.96 -5.25 -10.44
N TRP A 52 -10.94 -5.98 -9.89
CA TRP A 52 -12.22 -5.38 -9.51
C TRP A 52 -12.14 -4.28 -8.44
N LEU A 53 -11.13 -4.33 -7.58
CA LEU A 53 -10.91 -3.31 -6.55
C LEU A 53 -10.06 -2.13 -7.03
N VAL A 54 -9.35 -2.29 -8.16
CA VAL A 54 -8.49 -1.27 -8.81
C VAL A 54 -8.64 -1.41 -10.34
N PRO A 55 -9.80 -1.03 -10.91
CA PRO A 55 -10.09 -1.23 -12.33
C PRO A 55 -9.34 -0.27 -13.26
N PHE A 56 -8.98 0.93 -12.81
CA PHE A 56 -8.51 2.01 -13.70
C PHE A 56 -7.14 2.59 -13.36
N ASP A 57 -6.54 2.21 -12.23
CA ASP A 57 -5.29 2.81 -11.78
C ASP A 57 -4.09 1.92 -12.12
N ASP A 58 -3.00 2.55 -12.51
CA ASP A 58 -1.70 1.92 -12.75
C ASP A 58 -0.92 1.83 -11.44
N LEU A 59 -1.40 1.01 -10.49
CA LEU A 59 -0.83 0.91 -9.14
C LEU A 59 0.03 -0.34 -8.94
N ALA A 60 1.01 -0.22 -8.06
CA ALA A 60 1.78 -1.34 -7.54
C ALA A 60 2.21 -1.09 -6.10
N TYR A 61 2.72 -2.15 -5.45
CA TYR A 61 3.53 -2.00 -4.25
C TYR A 61 4.85 -2.74 -4.42
N LEU A 62 5.85 -2.30 -3.66
CA LEU A 62 7.14 -2.96 -3.58
C LEU A 62 7.08 -3.98 -2.45
N ARG A 63 7.46 -5.21 -2.77
CA ARG A 63 7.62 -6.31 -1.82
C ARG A 63 9.10 -6.58 -1.64
N ILE A 64 9.63 -6.33 -0.45
CA ILE A 64 10.99 -6.66 -0.08
C ILE A 64 10.98 -7.93 0.77
N THR A 65 11.71 -8.95 0.32
CA THR A 65 11.89 -10.21 1.06
C THR A 65 13.32 -10.27 1.60
N ASP A 66 13.49 -10.32 2.92
CA ASP A 66 14.78 -10.60 3.56
C ASP A 66 15.02 -12.11 3.62
N ARG A 67 15.94 -12.61 2.79
CA ARG A 67 16.23 -14.03 2.66
C ARG A 67 17.09 -14.59 3.78
N SER A 68 17.75 -13.76 4.59
CA SER A 68 18.55 -14.26 5.72
C SER A 68 17.73 -14.43 6.99
N ASN A 69 16.69 -13.60 7.17
CA ASN A 69 15.87 -13.58 8.38
C ASN A 69 14.53 -14.30 8.19
N GLY A 70 14.58 -15.61 7.92
CA GLY A 70 13.35 -16.43 7.84
C GLY A 70 12.38 -16.03 6.73
N HIS A 71 12.86 -15.36 5.67
CA HIS A 71 12.03 -14.86 4.55
C HIS A 71 11.00 -13.81 4.98
N GLN A 72 11.36 -12.90 5.89
CA GLN A 72 10.48 -11.81 6.30
C GLN A 72 10.12 -10.92 5.10
N VAL A 73 8.83 -10.58 4.98
CA VAL A 73 8.27 -9.83 3.85
C VAL A 73 7.76 -8.45 4.31
N TYR A 74 8.30 -7.41 3.69
CA TYR A 74 7.93 -6.02 3.88
C TYR A 74 7.22 -5.51 2.63
N ARG A 75 6.14 -4.76 2.80
CA ARG A 75 5.30 -4.22 1.73
C ARG A 75 5.10 -2.73 1.94
N THR A 76 5.39 -1.97 0.90
CA THR A 76 5.14 -0.52 0.86
C THR A 76 3.64 -0.22 0.76
N PRO A 77 3.23 1.04 1.00
CA PRO A 77 1.99 1.54 0.41
C PRO A 77 2.02 1.42 -1.13
N LEU A 78 0.84 1.52 -1.73
CA LEU A 78 0.67 1.57 -3.17
C LEU A 78 1.30 2.85 -3.75
N TYR A 79 1.84 2.75 -4.95
CA TYR A 79 2.39 3.84 -5.75
C TYR A 79 2.06 3.63 -7.23
N SER A 80 2.18 4.69 -8.04
CA SER A 80 2.02 4.63 -9.51
C SER A 80 3.16 3.82 -10.15
N GLN A 81 2.86 2.89 -11.06
CA GLN A 81 3.89 2.17 -11.81
C GLN A 81 4.62 3.06 -12.83
N THR A 82 4.14 4.28 -13.06
CA THR A 82 4.74 5.22 -14.00
C THR A 82 5.05 6.54 -13.29
N PRO A 83 6.33 6.95 -13.16
CA PRO A 83 7.56 6.29 -13.64
C PRO A 83 8.18 5.34 -12.59
N LEU A 84 8.06 4.02 -12.77
CA LEU A 84 8.79 3.03 -11.98
C LEU A 84 10.23 2.89 -12.48
N ASP A 85 11.18 2.97 -11.56
CA ASP A 85 12.59 2.68 -11.82
C ASP A 85 13.12 1.68 -10.79
N MET A 86 13.33 0.45 -11.25
CA MET A 86 13.75 -0.70 -10.42
C MET A 86 15.27 -0.79 -10.25
N ARG A 87 16.04 0.25 -10.59
CA ARG A 87 17.47 0.29 -10.25
C ARG A 87 17.61 0.20 -8.75
N ASP A 88 18.25 -0.86 -8.29
CA ASP A 88 18.43 -1.15 -6.89
C ASP A 88 19.62 -0.39 -6.32
N TYR A 89 19.60 -0.22 -5.00
CA TYR A 89 20.73 0.23 -4.24
C TYR A 89 20.73 -0.48 -2.88
N GLU A 90 21.92 -0.75 -2.37
CA GLU A 90 22.10 -1.34 -1.04
C GLU A 90 23.33 -0.72 -0.38
N ASP A 91 23.16 -0.25 0.86
CA ASP A 91 24.27 0.17 1.72
C ASP A 91 24.16 -0.49 3.12
N SER A 92 24.97 -0.04 4.08
CA SER A 92 24.98 -0.62 5.42
C SER A 92 23.68 -0.40 6.20
N GLY A 93 22.95 0.69 5.93
CA GLY A 93 21.74 1.09 6.67
C GLY A 93 20.44 0.89 5.91
N THR A 94 20.49 0.83 4.58
CA THR A 94 19.32 0.88 3.71
C THR A 94 19.43 -0.07 2.51
N VAL A 95 18.27 -0.40 1.94
CA VAL A 95 18.14 -1.13 0.68
C VAL A 95 16.87 -0.67 -0.01
N GLY A 96 16.84 -0.62 -1.34
CA GLY A 96 15.63 -0.20 -2.02
C GLY A 96 15.83 -0.01 -3.51
N ILE A 97 14.91 0.71 -4.10
CA ILE A 97 14.95 1.13 -5.50
C ILE A 97 14.90 2.65 -5.57
N VAL A 98 14.99 3.22 -6.78
CA VAL A 98 14.81 4.66 -6.96
C VAL A 98 13.47 5.09 -6.37
N TRP A 99 13.49 6.17 -5.57
CA TRP A 99 12.35 6.75 -4.85
C TRP A 99 11.77 5.94 -3.69
N ILE A 100 12.29 4.74 -3.38
CA ILE A 100 11.77 3.93 -2.27
C ILE A 100 12.95 3.38 -1.48
N ARG A 101 13.07 3.82 -0.23
CA ARG A 101 14.12 3.37 0.69
C ARG A 101 13.53 2.48 1.78
N PHE A 102 14.19 1.38 2.10
CA PHE A 102 13.90 0.57 3.28
C PHE A 102 15.05 0.68 4.27
N PHE A 103 14.78 1.22 5.45
CA PHE A 103 15.75 1.32 6.52
C PHE A 103 15.82 0.01 7.31
N LYS A 104 17.01 -0.59 7.35
CA LYS A 104 17.23 -1.93 7.91
C LYS A 104 17.12 -1.96 9.44
N ALA A 105 17.45 -0.85 10.10
CA ALA A 105 17.58 -0.77 11.56
C ALA A 105 16.22 -0.77 12.29
N ASP A 106 15.26 -0.02 11.76
CA ASP A 106 13.93 0.23 12.32
C ASP A 106 12.80 -0.31 11.43
N GLN A 107 13.14 -0.89 10.28
CA GLN A 107 12.21 -1.60 9.39
C GLN A 107 11.06 -0.72 8.91
N HIS A 108 11.37 0.47 8.41
CA HIS A 108 10.40 1.37 7.80
C HIS A 108 10.77 1.74 6.36
N PHE A 109 9.79 2.25 5.63
CA PHE A 109 9.98 2.78 4.29
C PHE A 109 9.99 4.31 4.26
N GLU A 110 10.80 4.87 3.40
CA GLU A 110 10.68 6.26 2.95
C GLU A 110 10.29 6.26 1.48
N ILE A 111 9.20 6.96 1.17
CA ILE A 111 8.62 7.04 -0.17
C ILE A 111 8.83 8.45 -0.71
N GLU A 112 9.60 8.54 -1.78
CA GLU A 112 9.89 9.77 -2.52
C GLU A 112 9.28 9.74 -3.93
N MET A 113 8.23 8.94 -4.13
CA MET A 113 7.63 8.78 -5.46
C MET A 113 6.94 10.08 -5.91
N PRO A 114 7.27 10.61 -7.10
CA PRO A 114 6.61 11.81 -7.62
C PRO A 114 5.09 11.66 -7.71
N ASN A 115 4.34 12.67 -7.24
CA ASN A 115 2.88 12.68 -7.22
C ASN A 115 2.26 11.46 -6.51
N TRP A 116 2.91 10.98 -5.44
CA TRP A 116 2.34 9.91 -4.64
C TRP A 116 1.02 10.34 -4.01
N GLU A 117 0.00 9.49 -4.11
CA GLU A 117 -1.30 9.73 -3.49
C GLU A 117 -1.71 8.56 -2.58
N PRO A 118 -2.34 8.84 -1.42
CA PRO A 118 -2.81 7.79 -0.54
C PRO A 118 -3.96 7.01 -1.18
N HIS A 119 -3.87 5.68 -1.11
CA HIS A 119 -4.90 4.77 -1.60
C HIS A 119 -5.48 3.92 -0.47
N TRP A 120 -6.80 3.72 -0.45
CA TRP A 120 -7.49 3.04 0.66
C TRP A 120 -7.02 1.60 0.89
N LEU A 121 -6.60 0.90 -0.18
CA LEU A 121 -6.04 -0.46 -0.10
C LEU A 121 -4.74 -0.52 0.70
N ASN A 122 -4.06 0.60 0.95
CA ASN A 122 -2.85 0.64 1.77
C ASN A 122 -3.08 0.06 3.17
N TYR A 123 -4.30 0.15 3.70
CA TYR A 123 -4.67 -0.46 4.99
C TYR A 123 -4.50 -1.99 5.03
N PHE A 124 -4.60 -2.65 3.88
CA PHE A 124 -4.51 -4.11 3.78
C PHE A 124 -3.21 -4.58 3.12
N ILE A 125 -2.69 -3.81 2.16
CA ILE A 125 -1.52 -4.17 1.37
C ILE A 125 -0.23 -3.80 2.10
N SER A 126 -0.14 -2.58 2.65
CA SER A 126 1.02 -2.16 3.41
C SER A 126 1.03 -2.86 4.76
N ASN A 127 2.18 -3.42 5.13
CA ASN A 127 2.38 -4.06 6.43
C ASN A 127 3.59 -3.50 7.19
N THR A 128 4.20 -2.44 6.67
CA THR A 128 5.45 -1.88 7.16
C THR A 128 5.24 -0.39 7.38
N PRO A 129 5.74 0.20 8.50
CA PRO A 129 5.69 1.64 8.71
C PRO A 129 6.31 2.38 7.52
N TYR A 130 5.77 3.55 7.18
CA TYR A 130 6.31 4.35 6.08
C TYR A 130 6.12 5.85 6.32
N GLU A 131 7.04 6.60 5.72
CA GLU A 131 7.02 8.05 5.63
C GLU A 131 7.01 8.44 4.15
N VAL A 132 6.42 9.59 3.84
CA VAL A 132 6.37 10.15 2.48
C VAL A 132 7.05 11.50 2.56
N ALA A 133 7.96 11.79 1.62
CA ALA A 133 8.70 13.04 1.61
C ALA A 133 7.76 14.26 1.67
N ASP A 134 8.08 15.23 2.53
CA ASP A 134 7.21 16.36 2.85
C ASP A 134 6.79 17.19 1.62
N GLU A 135 7.66 17.30 0.61
CA GLU A 135 7.38 18.00 -0.66
C GLU A 135 6.30 17.32 -1.51
N GLN A 136 6.03 16.04 -1.22
CA GLN A 136 5.05 15.19 -1.91
C GLN A 136 3.84 14.87 -1.02
N ALA A 137 3.93 15.18 0.29
CA ALA A 137 2.90 14.95 1.29
C ALA A 137 1.75 15.97 1.24
N ASP A 138 1.59 16.69 0.12
CA ASP A 138 0.66 17.82 -0.02
C ASP A 138 -0.83 17.40 0.09
N CYS A 139 -1.12 16.09 0.21
CA CYS A 139 -2.45 15.54 0.47
C CYS A 139 -2.46 14.27 1.36
N ARG A 140 -2.19 14.39 2.67
CA ARG A 140 -2.51 13.28 3.61
C ARG A 140 -4.00 13.30 3.98
N LYS A 141 -4.78 12.31 3.50
CA LYS A 141 -6.22 12.15 3.82
C LYS A 141 -6.39 11.41 5.18
N PRO A 142 -7.18 11.94 6.14
CA PRO A 142 -7.41 11.33 7.45
C PRO A 142 -7.92 9.87 7.43
N GLU A 143 -7.35 9.05 8.30
CA GLU A 143 -7.62 7.62 8.49
C GLU A 143 -8.78 7.37 9.49
N HIS A 144 -10.02 7.43 9.00
CA HIS A 144 -11.21 7.07 9.81
C HIS A 144 -12.13 6.09 9.07
N ALA A 145 -12.78 5.15 9.79
CA ALA A 145 -13.60 4.09 9.20
C ALA A 145 -14.82 4.57 8.39
N LEU A 146 -15.40 5.72 8.76
CA LEU A 146 -16.46 6.37 7.95
C LEU A 146 -15.92 6.93 6.63
N ARG A 147 -14.62 7.23 6.57
CA ARG A 147 -13.93 7.72 5.38
C ARG A 147 -13.57 6.60 4.42
N PHE A 148 -13.24 5.40 4.91
CA PHE A 148 -13.12 4.20 4.08
C PHE A 148 -14.39 3.96 3.24
N ILE A 149 -15.57 4.09 3.84
CA ILE A 149 -16.85 3.93 3.14
C ILE A 149 -17.04 5.04 2.09
N TRP A 150 -16.70 6.29 2.44
CA TRP A 150 -16.76 7.43 1.52
C TRP A 150 -15.77 7.31 0.37
N ASP A 151 -14.53 6.89 0.61
CA ASP A 151 -13.49 6.71 -0.40
C ASP A 151 -13.89 5.64 -1.40
N VAL A 152 -14.35 4.47 -0.92
CA VAL A 152 -14.87 3.39 -1.77
C VAL A 152 -16.04 3.89 -2.62
N LEU A 153 -16.98 4.65 -2.04
CA LEU A 153 -18.12 5.19 -2.78
C LEU A 153 -17.70 6.27 -3.79
N SER A 154 -16.82 7.20 -3.42
CA SER A 154 -16.33 8.26 -4.29
C SER A 154 -15.52 7.74 -5.47
N TYR A 155 -14.70 6.71 -5.24
CA TYR A 155 -13.92 6.02 -6.26
C TYR A 155 -14.83 5.37 -7.30
N TRP A 156 -15.88 4.68 -6.83
CA TRP A 156 -16.89 4.09 -7.70
C TRP A 156 -17.79 5.10 -8.42
N LEU A 157 -17.96 6.31 -7.85
CA LEU A 157 -18.87 7.34 -8.38
C LEU A 157 -18.15 8.44 -9.17
N GLY A 158 -16.82 8.46 -9.24
CA GLY A 158 -16.05 9.37 -10.10
C GLY A 158 -16.01 10.84 -9.67
N PHE A 159 -16.34 11.15 -8.42
CA PHE A 159 -16.22 12.51 -7.85
C PHE A 159 -15.05 12.52 -6.86
N SER A 160 -13.85 12.83 -7.36
CA SER A 160 -12.59 12.77 -6.61
C SER A 160 -12.08 14.15 -6.15
N ASP A 161 -12.93 15.16 -6.09
CA ASP A 161 -12.49 16.50 -5.66
C ASP A 161 -12.60 16.61 -4.14
N TYR A 162 -11.45 16.54 -3.46
CA TYR A 162 -11.32 16.71 -2.00
C TYR A 162 -10.68 18.07 -1.66
N TRP A 163 -11.12 18.67 -0.56
CA TRP A 163 -10.50 19.86 0.03
C TRP A 163 -9.29 19.43 0.89
N CYS A 164 -8.11 19.98 0.59
CA CYS A 164 -6.85 19.63 1.27
C CYS A 164 -6.88 20.04 2.76
N THR A 165 -6.40 19.15 3.64
CA THR A 165 -6.12 19.49 5.05
C THR A 165 -4.72 18.99 5.41
N GLN A 166 -3.80 19.93 5.63
CA GLN A 166 -2.40 19.67 5.99
C GLN A 166 -2.37 18.97 7.36
N THR A 167 -1.85 17.74 7.45
CA THR A 167 -1.69 17.04 8.73
C THR A 167 -0.30 16.41 8.85
N GLN A 168 0.55 17.04 9.66
CA GLN A 168 1.71 16.38 10.27
C GLN A 168 1.19 15.23 11.15
N GLN A 169 1.55 13.99 10.84
CA GLN A 169 1.31 12.84 11.73
C GLN A 169 2.56 12.01 11.91
N LEU A 170 3.20 12.26 13.06
CA LEU A 170 3.99 11.31 13.84
C LEU A 170 3.19 10.01 14.01
N ILE A 171 3.69 8.91 13.46
CA ILE A 171 3.28 7.56 13.86
C ILE A 171 4.07 7.22 15.13
N ASP A 172 3.71 7.85 16.24
CA ASP A 172 3.99 7.28 17.56
C ASP A 172 2.82 6.36 17.93
N ARG A 173 2.91 5.11 17.46
CA ARG A 173 2.26 4.01 18.15
C ARG A 173 3.31 3.23 18.93
N GLY A 174 3.75 3.81 20.04
CA GLY A 174 3.97 3.05 21.26
C GLY A 174 5.37 3.13 21.82
N LYS A 175 5.75 4.29 22.39
CA LYS A 175 6.51 4.33 23.65
C LYS A 175 6.12 5.54 24.52
N SER A 176 5.10 5.38 25.36
CA SER A 176 5.20 5.48 26.84
C SER A 176 3.88 5.08 27.49
#